data_AF-I2MZJ8-F1
#
_entry.id   AF-I2MZJ8-F1
#
_cell.length_a   1.000
_cell.length_b   1.000
_cell.length_c   1.000
_cell.angle_alpha   90.00
_cell.angle_beta   90.00
_cell.angle_gamma   90.00
#
_symmetry.space_group_name_H-M   'P 1'
#
loop_
_entity.id
_entity.type
_entity.pdbx_description
1 polymer ?
#
loop_
_entity_poly.entity_id
_entity_poly.type
_entity_poly.pdbx_seq_one_letter_code
_entity_poly.pdbx_strand_id
1 'polypeptide(L)'
;METPPPTTEHTAPTDADIAAFEEQLGRPPRGLRAIAHRCPCGLPDVVETAPRLPDGTPFPTLYYLTCPRAASAIGTLEANGVMKEMSERLAADPELAAAYRAAHEDYIARRDEIEELTGFPSAGGMPDRVKCLHVLVGHSLAAGPGVNPLGDEAIAMLPEWWAKGPCVTPCTPAAEPSA
;
A
#
# COMPACT_ATOMS: atom_id res chain seq x y z
N MET A 1 -3.53 -14.33 -9.78
CA MET A 1 -2.55 -13.94 -10.81
C MET A 1 -1.45 -14.97 -10.90
N GLU A 2 -0.96 -15.30 -12.10
CA GLU A 2 0.15 -16.26 -12.29
C GLU A 2 1.54 -15.65 -12.01
N THR A 3 1.71 -14.34 -12.15
CA THR A 3 2.98 -13.64 -11.88
C THR A 3 2.72 -12.34 -11.12
N PRO A 4 3.15 -12.17 -9.85
CA PRO A 4 2.95 -10.93 -9.10
C PRO A 4 3.63 -9.74 -9.80
N PRO A 5 3.22 -8.48 -9.51
CA PRO A 5 3.92 -7.32 -10.05
C PRO A 5 5.39 -7.32 -9.60
N PRO A 6 6.31 -6.79 -10.44
CA PRO A 6 7.73 -6.71 -10.08
C PRO A 6 7.91 -5.77 -8.89
N THR A 7 8.91 -6.04 -8.05
CA THR A 7 9.33 -5.07 -7.03
C THR A 7 9.91 -3.83 -7.69
N THR A 8 9.76 -2.68 -7.03
CA THR A 8 10.25 -1.40 -7.54
C THR A 8 11.03 -0.68 -6.45
N GLU A 9 12.01 0.13 -6.84
CA GLU A 9 12.79 0.92 -5.88
C GLU A 9 11.92 2.02 -5.25
N HIS A 10 12.20 2.34 -3.99
CA HIS A 10 11.62 3.49 -3.32
C HIS A 10 12.24 4.76 -3.88
N THR A 11 11.41 5.63 -4.46
CA THR A 11 11.88 6.87 -5.11
C THR A 11 11.23 8.10 -4.51
N ALA A 12 11.95 9.23 -4.49
CA ALA A 12 11.33 10.52 -4.21
C ALA A 12 10.18 10.80 -5.22
N PRO A 13 9.05 11.39 -4.79
CA PRO A 13 7.95 11.70 -5.69
C PRO A 13 8.36 12.76 -6.72
N THR A 14 7.99 12.53 -7.98
CA THR A 14 8.07 13.55 -9.04
C THR A 14 6.76 14.33 -9.15
N ASP A 15 6.78 15.46 -9.86
CA ASP A 15 5.55 16.23 -10.16
C ASP A 15 4.50 15.39 -10.90
N ALA A 16 4.96 14.49 -11.78
CA ALA A 16 4.09 13.54 -12.49
C ALA A 16 3.45 12.53 -11.53
N ASP A 17 4.17 12.08 -10.51
CA ASP A 17 3.63 11.18 -9.48
C ASP A 17 2.58 11.88 -8.62
N ILE A 18 2.82 13.16 -8.28
CA ILE A 18 1.86 13.98 -7.52
C ILE A 18 0.58 14.20 -8.34
N ALA A 19 0.70 14.54 -9.62
CA ALA A 19 -0.45 14.69 -10.51
C ALA A 19 -1.23 13.36 -10.66
N ALA A 20 -0.53 12.23 -10.78
CA ALA A 20 -1.16 10.91 -10.81
C ALA A 20 -1.89 10.59 -9.49
N PHE A 21 -1.26 10.86 -8.34
CA PHE A 21 -1.87 10.68 -7.03
C PHE A 21 -3.18 11.48 -6.89
N GLU A 22 -3.17 12.74 -7.34
CA GLU A 22 -4.33 13.63 -7.26
C GLU A 22 -5.52 13.10 -8.04
N GLU A 23 -5.31 12.63 -9.27
CA GLU A 23 -6.34 11.98 -10.07
C GLU A 23 -6.79 10.63 -9.47
N GLN A 24 -5.85 9.87 -8.89
CA GLN A 24 -6.14 8.56 -8.30
C GLN A 24 -7.05 8.65 -7.07
N LEU A 25 -6.82 9.64 -6.20
CA LEU A 25 -7.55 9.79 -4.93
C LEU A 25 -8.58 10.94 -4.94
N GLY A 26 -8.61 11.76 -5.98
CA GLY A 26 -9.47 12.95 -6.07
C GLY A 26 -9.11 14.04 -5.08
N ARG A 27 -7.86 14.08 -4.59
CA ARG A 27 -7.38 15.05 -3.59
C ARG A 27 -5.84 15.15 -3.60
N PRO A 28 -5.26 16.29 -3.16
CA PRO A 28 -3.82 16.43 -3.00
C PRO A 28 -3.25 15.44 -1.97
N PRO A 29 -1.98 15.01 -2.14
CA PRO A 29 -1.29 14.17 -1.17
C PRO A 29 -1.17 14.84 0.19
N ARG A 30 -1.32 14.03 1.24
CA ARG A 30 -1.13 14.45 2.63
C ARG A 30 -0.01 13.62 3.23
N GLY A 31 1.10 14.27 3.58
CA GLY A 31 2.26 13.60 4.18
C GLY A 31 2.98 12.65 3.22
N LEU A 32 2.89 12.83 1.90
CA LEU A 32 3.62 12.02 0.93
C LEU A 32 5.14 12.17 1.12
N ARG A 33 5.85 11.05 1.23
CA ARG A 33 7.31 11.00 1.40
C ARG A 33 8.02 10.38 0.21
N ALA A 34 7.51 9.25 -0.27
CA ALA A 34 8.11 8.48 -1.35
C ALA A 34 7.04 7.71 -2.14
N ILE A 35 7.42 7.31 -3.35
CA ILE A 35 6.72 6.26 -4.10
C ILE A 35 7.32 4.94 -3.65
N ALA A 36 6.52 4.13 -2.95
CA ALA A 36 6.95 2.88 -2.37
C ALA A 36 6.78 1.70 -3.34
N HIS A 37 5.81 1.79 -4.26
CA HIS A 37 5.68 0.86 -5.36
C HIS A 37 5.09 1.53 -6.61
N ARG A 38 5.56 1.09 -7.79
CA ARG A 38 5.04 1.51 -9.09
C ARG A 38 4.32 0.34 -9.77
N CYS A 39 3.10 0.61 -10.18
CA CYS A 39 2.29 -0.30 -10.97
C CYS A 39 2.95 -0.52 -12.35
N PRO A 40 2.86 -1.72 -12.95
CA PRO A 40 3.29 -1.94 -14.34
C PRO A 40 2.61 -1.05 -15.38
N CYS A 41 1.51 -0.37 -15.03
CA CYS A 41 0.91 0.65 -15.89
C CYS A 41 1.71 1.97 -15.95
N GLY A 42 2.79 2.10 -15.18
CA GLY A 42 3.71 3.25 -15.15
C GLY A 42 3.41 4.28 -14.05
N LEU A 43 2.29 4.14 -13.33
CA LEU A 43 1.86 5.08 -12.29
C LEU A 43 2.12 4.52 -10.88
N PRO A 44 2.25 5.37 -9.85
CA PRO A 44 2.32 4.91 -8.46
C PRO A 44 1.04 4.15 -8.09
N ASP A 45 1.16 3.03 -7.38
CA ASP A 45 0.01 2.35 -6.76
C ASP A 45 0.14 2.22 -5.26
N VAL A 46 1.35 2.37 -4.70
CA VAL A 46 1.60 2.52 -3.27
C VAL A 46 2.55 3.68 -3.03
N VAL A 47 2.18 4.53 -2.07
CA VAL A 47 3.05 5.60 -1.57
C VAL A 47 3.46 5.33 -0.13
N GLU A 48 4.61 5.87 0.26
CA GLU A 48 5.02 6.00 1.65
C GLU A 48 4.59 7.36 2.19
N THR A 49 3.95 7.38 3.36
CA THR A 49 3.47 8.57 4.03
C THR A 49 4.12 8.79 5.39
N ALA A 50 4.21 10.05 5.81
CA ALA A 50 4.75 10.43 7.10
C ALA A 50 3.86 9.94 8.25
N PRO A 51 4.45 9.46 9.37
CA PRO A 51 3.70 9.04 10.56
C PRO A 51 2.86 10.16 11.20
N ARG A 52 3.14 11.42 10.85
CA ARG A 52 2.30 12.58 11.15
C ARG A 52 2.04 13.43 9.92
N LEU A 53 0.85 14.02 9.89
CA LEU A 53 0.49 15.03 8.92
C LEU A 53 1.15 16.39 9.27
N PRO A 54 1.19 17.37 8.33
CA PRO A 54 1.81 18.67 8.59
C PRO A 54 1.26 19.44 9.79
N ASP A 55 0.01 19.15 10.20
CA ASP A 55 -0.63 19.73 11.39
C ASP A 55 -0.33 18.96 12.69
N GLY A 56 0.53 17.94 12.63
CA GLY A 56 0.90 17.07 13.75
C GLY A 56 -0.06 15.90 13.99
N THR A 57 -1.16 15.79 13.23
CA THR A 57 -2.13 14.71 13.38
C THR A 57 -1.46 13.35 13.14
N PRO A 58 -1.58 12.39 14.06
CA PRO A 58 -1.12 11.02 13.86
C PRO A 58 -1.69 10.39 12.59
N PHE A 59 -0.82 9.80 11.77
CA PHE A 59 -1.19 9.06 10.56
C PHE A 59 -0.46 7.71 10.55
N PRO A 60 -1.02 6.69 11.24
CA PRO A 60 -0.31 5.42 11.49
C PRO A 60 -0.05 4.57 10.24
N THR A 61 -0.71 4.87 9.12
CA THR A 61 -0.54 4.15 7.85
C THR A 61 0.70 4.67 7.15
N LEU A 62 1.76 3.85 7.11
CA LEU A 62 2.99 4.11 6.37
C LEU A 62 2.81 3.89 4.86
N TYR A 63 2.28 2.74 4.46
CA TYR A 63 2.05 2.38 3.06
C TYR A 63 0.59 2.57 2.68
N TYR A 64 0.33 3.52 1.77
CA TYR A 64 -1.00 3.89 1.33
C TYR A 64 -1.21 3.52 -0.14
N LEU A 65 -2.18 2.65 -0.41
CA LEU A 65 -2.55 2.24 -1.78
C LEU A 65 -3.34 3.36 -2.47
N THR A 66 -2.90 3.78 -3.64
CA THR A 66 -3.50 4.89 -4.40
C THR A 66 -4.22 4.44 -5.66
N CYS A 67 -3.79 3.36 -6.30
CA CYS A 67 -4.36 2.92 -7.58
C CYS A 67 -5.85 2.53 -7.43
N PRO A 68 -6.78 3.22 -8.12
CA PRO A 68 -8.21 2.96 -7.96
C PRO A 68 -8.64 1.59 -8.48
N ARG A 69 -7.91 1.03 -9.46
CA ARG A 69 -8.17 -0.32 -9.98
C ARG A 69 -7.75 -1.40 -8.97
N ALA A 70 -6.59 -1.25 -8.35
CA ALA A 70 -6.14 -2.16 -7.29
C ALA A 70 -7.07 -2.06 -6.08
N ALA A 71 -7.42 -0.84 -5.65
CA ALA A 71 -8.35 -0.61 -4.55
C ALA A 71 -9.73 -1.26 -4.80
N SER A 72 -10.28 -1.10 -6.01
CA SER A 72 -11.55 -1.74 -6.40
C SER A 72 -11.48 -3.28 -6.36
N ALA A 73 -10.41 -3.86 -6.88
CA ALA A 73 -10.19 -5.31 -6.85
C ALA A 73 -10.02 -5.84 -5.42
N ILE A 74 -9.26 -5.13 -4.58
CA ILE A 74 -9.11 -5.46 -3.16
C ILE A 74 -10.45 -5.36 -2.44
N GLY A 75 -11.24 -4.32 -2.69
CA GLY A 75 -12.60 -4.17 -2.13
C GLY A 75 -13.52 -5.34 -2.48
N THR A 76 -13.32 -5.97 -3.65
CA THR A 76 -14.06 -7.19 -4.03
C THR A 76 -13.63 -8.38 -3.17
N LEU A 77 -12.34 -8.57 -2.91
CA LEU A 77 -11.85 -9.60 -1.98
C LEU A 77 -12.36 -9.37 -0.54
N GLU A 78 -12.33 -8.12 -0.08
CA GLU A 78 -12.84 -7.72 1.23
C GLU A 78 -14.34 -8.04 1.35
N ALA A 79 -15.14 -7.72 0.33
CA ALA A 79 -16.57 -8.03 0.28
C ALA A 79 -16.87 -9.54 0.23
N ASN A 80 -15.97 -10.33 -0.36
CA ASN A 80 -16.08 -11.78 -0.43
C ASN A 80 -15.67 -12.49 0.87
N GLY A 81 -15.27 -11.76 1.91
CA GLY A 81 -15.00 -12.33 3.23
C GLY A 81 -13.57 -12.81 3.47
N VAL A 82 -12.63 -12.54 2.53
CA VAL A 82 -11.23 -13.00 2.62
C VAL A 82 -10.56 -12.57 3.95
N MET A 83 -10.83 -11.35 4.43
CA MET A 83 -10.28 -10.87 5.71
C MET A 83 -10.70 -11.72 6.91
N LYS A 84 -11.95 -12.20 6.90
CA LYS A 84 -12.50 -13.04 7.96
C LYS A 84 -11.80 -14.40 7.94
N GLU A 85 -11.69 -15.02 6.77
CA GLU A 85 -10.99 -16.31 6.59
C GLU A 85 -9.53 -16.23 7.02
N MET A 86 -8.81 -15.18 6.61
CA MET A 86 -7.43 -14.94 7.03
C MET A 86 -7.31 -14.77 8.55
N SER A 87 -8.25 -14.04 9.18
CA SER A 87 -8.26 -13.86 10.64
C SER A 87 -8.56 -15.16 11.39
N GLU A 88 -9.44 -16.02 10.86
CA GLU A 88 -9.72 -17.34 11.42
C GLU A 88 -8.49 -18.25 11.32
N ARG A 89 -7.75 -18.20 10.21
CA ARG A 89 -6.50 -18.93 10.03
C ARG A 89 -5.42 -18.49 11.02
N LEU A 90 -5.28 -17.18 11.28
CA LEU A 90 -4.34 -16.68 12.30
C LEU A 90 -4.59 -17.28 13.70
N ALA A 91 -5.84 -17.60 14.03
CA ALA A 91 -6.18 -18.24 15.30
C ALA A 91 -5.87 -19.75 15.34
N ALA A 92 -5.87 -20.41 14.18
CA ALA A 92 -5.72 -21.86 14.05
C ALA A 92 -4.30 -22.31 13.69
N ASP A 93 -3.49 -21.43 13.09
CA ASP A 93 -2.16 -21.72 12.57
C ASP A 93 -1.10 -20.85 13.28
N PRO A 94 -0.36 -21.43 14.26
CA PRO A 94 0.68 -20.71 15.00
C PRO A 94 1.85 -20.26 14.12
N GLU A 95 2.17 -20.97 13.03
CA GLU A 95 3.28 -20.61 12.15
C GLU A 95 2.91 -19.38 11.31
N LEU A 96 1.69 -19.36 10.75
CA LEU A 96 1.16 -18.18 10.07
C LEU A 96 1.07 -16.98 11.01
N ALA A 97 0.59 -17.18 12.25
CA ALA A 97 0.52 -16.12 13.25
C ALA A 97 1.89 -15.55 13.60
N ALA A 98 2.93 -16.39 13.72
CA ALA A 98 4.29 -15.95 13.95
C ALA A 98 4.84 -15.15 12.75
N ALA A 99 4.63 -15.62 11.52
CA ALA A 99 5.05 -14.92 10.31
C ALA A 99 4.34 -13.56 10.14
N TYR A 100 3.05 -13.49 10.42
CA TYR A 100 2.30 -12.23 10.36
C TYR A 100 2.67 -11.26 11.49
N ARG A 101 3.10 -11.76 12.66
CA ARG A 101 3.69 -10.95 13.71
C ARG A 101 5.05 -10.38 13.31
N ALA A 102 5.90 -11.16 12.64
CA ALA A 102 7.14 -10.65 12.08
C ALA A 102 6.88 -9.56 11.02
N ALA A 103 5.87 -9.73 10.17
CA ALA A 103 5.43 -8.70 9.22
C ALA A 103 4.97 -7.40 9.91
N HIS A 104 4.29 -7.53 11.05
CA HIS A 104 3.88 -6.38 11.86
C HIS A 104 5.09 -5.63 12.46
N GLU A 105 6.08 -6.37 12.97
CA GLU A 105 7.30 -5.80 13.54
C GLU A 105 8.13 -5.08 12.46
N ASP A 106 8.25 -5.67 11.26
CA ASP A 106 8.88 -5.03 10.10
C ASP A 106 8.16 -3.72 9.71
N TYR A 107 6.82 -3.74 9.67
CA TYR A 107 6.03 -2.54 9.38
C TYR A 107 6.28 -1.42 10.40
N ILE A 108 6.31 -1.75 11.70
CA ILE A 108 6.57 -0.78 12.77
C ILE A 108 7.99 -0.26 12.66
N ALA A 109 8.99 -1.12 12.46
CA ALA A 109 10.39 -0.71 12.34
C ALA A 109 10.58 0.31 11.21
N ARG A 110 10.04 0.02 10.01
CA ARG A 110 10.09 0.95 8.86
C ARG A 110 9.40 2.28 9.11
N ARG A 111 8.27 2.26 9.83
CA ARG A 111 7.56 3.49 10.18
C ARG A 111 8.36 4.31 11.19
N ASP A 112 8.89 3.66 12.21
CA ASP A 112 9.56 4.32 13.33
C ASP A 112 10.98 4.78 12.95
N GLU A 113 11.57 4.24 11.87
CA GLU A 113 12.75 4.81 11.20
C GLU A 113 12.51 6.26 10.71
N ILE A 114 11.26 6.60 10.38
CA ILE A 114 10.87 7.96 9.97
C ILE A 114 10.56 8.80 11.20
N GLU A 115 9.62 8.32 12.02
CA GLU A 115 9.20 8.97 13.26
C GLU A 115 8.45 7.95 14.12
N GLU A 116 8.87 7.79 15.38
CA GLU A 116 8.17 6.93 16.33
C GLU A 116 6.77 7.48 16.66
N LEU A 117 5.74 6.65 16.46
CA LEU A 117 4.35 6.99 16.75
C LEU A 117 3.86 6.29 18.03
N THR A 118 4.42 6.67 19.17
CA THR A 118 4.17 6.05 20.48
C THR A 118 2.67 6.02 20.84
N GLY A 119 2.18 4.85 21.25
CA GLY A 119 0.79 4.66 21.70
C GLY A 119 -0.26 4.51 20.59
N PHE A 120 0.15 4.49 19.32
CA PHE A 120 -0.76 4.25 18.19
C PHE A 120 -0.62 2.83 17.64
N PRO A 121 -1.74 2.18 17.28
CA PRO A 121 -1.68 0.84 16.69
C PRO A 121 -0.99 0.89 15.32
N SER A 122 -0.47 -0.25 14.88
CA SER A 122 -0.11 -0.41 13.47
C SER A 122 -1.36 -0.39 12.56
N ALA A 123 -1.13 -0.31 11.26
CA ALA A 123 -2.19 -0.31 10.27
C ALA A 123 -2.68 -1.74 9.95
N GLY A 124 -3.82 -1.87 9.26
CA GLY A 124 -4.30 -3.17 8.77
C GLY A 124 -4.86 -4.16 9.80
N GLY A 125 -4.80 -3.86 11.11
CA GLY A 125 -5.29 -4.78 12.16
C GLY A 125 -4.24 -5.79 12.66
N MET A 126 -3.02 -5.69 12.13
CA MET A 126 -1.86 -6.45 12.58
C MET A 126 -1.57 -6.26 14.08
N PRO A 127 -1.04 -7.28 14.77
CA PRO A 127 -0.68 -8.61 14.27
C PRO A 127 -1.79 -9.66 14.46
N ASP A 128 -2.89 -9.34 15.14
CA ASP A 128 -3.81 -10.38 15.62
C ASP A 128 -5.03 -10.61 14.71
N ARG A 129 -5.29 -9.71 13.75
CA ARG A 129 -6.38 -9.85 12.78
C ARG A 129 -6.11 -9.13 11.46
N VAL A 130 -7.00 -9.31 10.49
CA VAL A 130 -7.02 -8.56 9.24
C VAL A 130 -8.23 -7.62 9.25
N LYS A 131 -8.00 -6.30 9.35
CA LYS A 131 -9.07 -5.28 9.28
C LYS A 131 -9.30 -4.75 7.86
N CYS A 132 -8.25 -4.75 7.04
CA CYS A 132 -8.25 -4.16 5.70
C CYS A 132 -7.06 -4.71 4.90
N LEU A 133 -7.33 -5.23 3.70
CA LEU A 133 -6.33 -5.80 2.80
C LEU A 133 -5.48 -4.72 2.11
N HIS A 134 -6.00 -3.50 1.94
CA HIS A 134 -5.27 -2.41 1.29
C HIS A 134 -3.91 -2.14 1.93
N VAL A 135 -3.84 -2.19 3.26
CA VAL A 135 -2.60 -1.99 4.01
C VAL A 135 -1.67 -3.18 3.85
N LEU A 136 -2.19 -4.42 3.85
CA LEU A 136 -1.34 -5.61 3.73
C LEU A 136 -0.75 -5.73 2.33
N VAL A 137 -1.56 -5.47 1.31
CA VAL A 137 -1.12 -5.38 -0.09
C VAL A 137 -0.11 -4.25 -0.24
N GLY A 138 -0.41 -3.05 0.29
CA GLY A 138 0.52 -1.92 0.27
C GLY A 138 1.86 -2.24 0.93
N HIS A 139 1.83 -2.93 2.08
CA HIS A 139 3.04 -3.37 2.76
C HIS A 139 3.85 -4.38 1.92
N SER A 140 3.19 -5.39 1.36
CA SER A 140 3.87 -6.44 0.58
C SER A 140 4.48 -5.90 -0.71
N LEU A 141 3.78 -4.99 -1.40
CA LEU A 141 4.30 -4.32 -2.58
C LEU A 141 5.52 -3.43 -2.26
N ALA A 142 5.52 -2.78 -1.10
CA ALA A 142 6.60 -1.88 -0.68
C ALA A 142 7.83 -2.62 -0.11
N ALA A 143 7.62 -3.66 0.68
CA ALA A 143 8.67 -4.40 1.38
C ALA A 143 9.22 -5.58 0.56
N GLY A 144 8.42 -6.10 -0.37
CA GLY A 144 8.74 -7.21 -1.25
C GLY A 144 8.13 -8.55 -0.82
N PRO A 145 8.14 -9.55 -1.73
CA PRO A 145 7.55 -10.86 -1.48
C PRO A 145 8.16 -11.57 -0.27
N GLY A 146 7.31 -12.23 0.51
CA GLY A 146 7.69 -13.00 1.68
C GLY A 146 7.74 -12.21 2.99
N VAL A 147 7.64 -10.87 2.94
CA VAL A 147 7.63 -10.04 4.15
C VAL A 147 6.29 -10.08 4.87
N ASN A 148 5.18 -10.06 4.12
CA ASN A 148 3.84 -10.10 4.69
C ASN A 148 3.00 -11.19 4.03
N PRO A 149 2.91 -12.39 4.63
CA PRO A 149 2.33 -13.56 3.98
C PRO A 149 0.87 -13.35 3.55
N LEU A 150 0.07 -12.66 4.35
CA LEU A 150 -1.34 -12.41 4.02
C LEU A 150 -1.51 -11.33 2.95
N GLY A 151 -0.60 -10.37 2.88
CA GLY A 151 -0.60 -9.41 1.77
C GLY A 151 -0.14 -10.03 0.46
N ASP A 152 0.84 -10.94 0.49
CA ASP A 152 1.27 -11.73 -0.66
C ASP A 152 0.15 -12.64 -1.19
N GLU A 153 -0.55 -13.33 -0.28
CA GLU A 153 -1.73 -14.13 -0.62
C GLU A 153 -2.81 -13.26 -1.27
N ALA A 154 -3.08 -12.08 -0.72
CA ALA A 154 -4.05 -11.15 -1.31
C ALA A 154 -3.62 -10.71 -2.72
N ILE A 155 -2.35 -10.37 -2.95
CA ILE A 155 -1.81 -10.04 -4.27
C ILE A 155 -2.02 -11.20 -5.25
N ALA A 156 -1.76 -12.43 -4.82
CA ALA A 156 -1.96 -13.61 -5.65
C ALA A 156 -3.44 -13.82 -6.05
N MET A 157 -4.41 -13.36 -5.25
CA MET A 157 -5.83 -13.41 -5.57
C MET A 157 -6.29 -12.30 -6.53
N LEU A 158 -5.55 -11.20 -6.63
CA LEU A 158 -5.93 -10.07 -7.46
C LEU A 158 -5.79 -10.38 -8.98
N PRO A 159 -6.59 -9.73 -9.84
CA PRO A 159 -6.35 -9.71 -11.28
C PRO A 159 -5.17 -8.81 -11.62
N GLU A 160 -4.65 -8.88 -12.84
CA GLU A 160 -3.65 -7.92 -13.34
C GLU A 160 -4.31 -6.54 -13.52
N TRP A 161 -4.41 -5.77 -12.45
CA TRP A 161 -5.15 -4.49 -12.44
C TRP A 161 -4.56 -3.45 -13.41
N TRP A 162 -3.32 -3.65 -13.85
CA TRP A 162 -2.62 -2.86 -14.86
C TRP A 162 -2.91 -3.27 -16.31
N ALA A 163 -3.50 -4.44 -16.56
CA ALA A 163 -3.58 -5.02 -17.92
C ALA A 163 -4.31 -4.12 -18.94
N LYS A 164 -5.20 -3.23 -18.48
CA LYS A 164 -5.92 -2.26 -19.32
C LYS A 164 -5.23 -0.89 -19.41
N GLY A 165 -3.92 -0.82 -19.20
CA GLY A 165 -3.13 0.40 -19.25
C GLY A 165 -3.24 1.28 -17.99
N PRO A 166 -2.91 2.58 -18.08
CA PRO A 166 -2.90 3.52 -16.94
C PRO A 166 -4.22 3.52 -16.16
N CYS A 167 -4.14 3.57 -14.82
CA CYS A 167 -5.34 3.57 -13.97
C CYS A 167 -6.07 4.92 -13.97
N VAL A 168 -5.36 5.99 -14.29
CA VAL A 168 -5.85 7.36 -14.48
C VAL A 168 -5.05 8.02 -15.61
N THR A 169 -5.50 9.19 -16.07
CA THR A 169 -4.78 10.02 -17.03
C THR A 169 -4.50 11.38 -16.38
N PRO A 170 -3.34 11.57 -15.73
CA PRO A 170 -3.02 12.84 -15.09
C PRO A 170 -2.98 13.96 -16.12
N CYS A 171 -3.72 15.02 -15.86
CA CYS A 171 -3.65 16.24 -16.66
C CYS A 171 -2.30 16.90 -16.35
N THR A 172 -1.26 16.61 -17.14
CA THR A 172 0.02 17.30 -16.97
C THR A 172 -0.16 18.72 -17.51
N PRO A 173 0.07 19.79 -16.74
CA PRO A 173 0.14 21.12 -17.33
C PRO A 173 1.27 21.10 -18.37
N ALA A 174 0.96 21.50 -19.61
CA ALA A 174 1.94 21.55 -20.68
C ALA A 174 3.17 22.31 -20.19
N ALA A 175 4.35 21.68 -20.29
CA ALA A 175 5.61 22.34 -19.99
C ALA A 175 5.66 23.66 -20.78
N GLU A 176 5.73 24.79 -20.09
CA GLU A 176 5.92 26.07 -20.74
C GLU A 176 7.25 26.01 -21.51
N PRO A 177 7.27 26.30 -22.83
CA PRO A 177 8.52 26.35 -23.56
C PRO A 177 9.37 27.45 -22.95
N SER A 178 10.56 27.10 -22.43
CA SER A 178 11.56 28.10 -22.04
C SER A 178 11.85 28.99 -23.24
N ALA A 179 11.63 30.30 -23.04
CA ALA A 179 11.92 31.36 -23.99
C ALA A 179 13.43 31.60 -24.13
#